data_AF-A0AB34JZQ1-F1
#
_entry.id   AF-A0AB34JZQ1-F1
#
_cell.length_a   1.000
_cell.length_b   1.000
_cell.length_c   1.000
_cell.angle_alpha   90.00
_cell.angle_beta   90.00
_cell.angle_gamma   90.00
#
_symmetry.space_group_name_H-M   'P 1'
#
loop_
_entity.id
_entity.type
_entity.pdbx_description
1 polymer ?
#
loop_
_entity_poly.entity_id
_entity_poly.type
_entity_poly.pdbx_seq_one_letter_code
_entity_poly.pdbx_strand_id
1 'polypeptide(L)'
;MTGANRSSSHAQHTKSRTPLPTPALTTQATTRTRNDCAEPHAPSSSADAAVCRGGLERGWSIHPRPARHADAGRSATGPPAAARTCRASRGAGGHGRAAGVPRGRRGARRGLWGRQLQKFESCAVKPPKRAGAAADPLYFLAGRADSEDFARAEHLAETLMTAVPNVKCRVIPVLPEQWDKYSKKLCGRLGCALQHPLVWSATGKLVGNLTDFIELTELKYSVTLDPEVKDETWRKIAKANLAALRLKVSGARPDLAPTGSGGERGAAVGEGLMQGHKRYLEGKPGAPYNANGLCAAVLTLGKLPAPVYQMLDCPDTAVVVVPCGPMGVDSNAAKAAEALVFKGGCRSIFIIGNHTDELALSLQSTTAQLASIDAPLPAQERALVARMMPAIARMLAVAPPSCSEEDRLTLALEEWVREGQDDLFKESPALSELYMRQGLHVTRCAFHGGRLHEI
;
A
#
# COMPACT_ATOMS: atom_id res chain seq x y z
N MET A 1 -2.79 -62.33 -1.25
CA MET A 1 -1.55 -61.94 -1.93
C MET A 1 -1.88 -61.66 -3.40
N THR A 2 -1.73 -60.39 -3.78
CA THR A 2 -1.51 -59.83 -5.14
C THR A 2 -2.21 -60.49 -6.34
N GLY A 3 -3.33 -59.88 -6.77
CA GLY A 3 -3.90 -60.04 -8.11
C GLY A 3 -3.53 -58.84 -8.99
N ALA A 4 -2.80 -59.12 -10.07
CA ALA A 4 -2.27 -58.17 -11.03
C ALA A 4 -3.35 -57.62 -11.98
N ASN A 5 -3.08 -56.43 -12.49
CA ASN A 5 -3.99 -55.58 -13.23
C ASN A 5 -3.50 -55.42 -14.69
N ARG A 6 -4.46 -55.21 -15.60
CA ARG A 6 -4.37 -54.65 -16.97
C ARG A 6 -4.06 -55.57 -18.16
N SER A 7 -5.03 -55.66 -19.06
CA SER A 7 -4.91 -55.61 -20.53
C SER A 7 -6.30 -55.30 -21.12
N SER A 8 -6.48 -54.10 -21.66
CA SER A 8 -6.71 -53.81 -23.09
C SER A 8 -8.14 -54.08 -23.63
N SER A 9 -8.81 -53.02 -24.08
CA SER A 9 -9.58 -53.08 -25.34
C SER A 9 -9.76 -51.68 -25.95
N HIS A 10 -9.30 -51.58 -27.19
CA HIS A 10 -9.67 -50.57 -28.18
C HIS A 10 -11.14 -50.72 -28.56
N ALA A 11 -11.84 -49.61 -28.78
CA ALA A 11 -12.87 -49.51 -29.81
C ALA A 11 -13.00 -48.07 -30.29
N GLN A 12 -12.87 -47.93 -31.61
CA GLN A 12 -13.05 -46.73 -32.41
C GLN A 12 -14.54 -46.35 -32.46
N HIS A 13 -14.87 -45.06 -32.58
CA HIS A 13 -15.92 -44.65 -33.50
C HIS A 13 -15.76 -43.19 -33.95
N THR A 14 -16.04 -43.04 -35.24
CA THR A 14 -15.83 -41.93 -36.17
C THR A 14 -17.05 -41.01 -36.28
N LYS A 15 -16.87 -39.92 -37.05
CA LYS A 15 -17.86 -38.94 -37.60
C LYS A 15 -18.00 -37.67 -36.74
N SER A 16 -18.02 -36.45 -37.27
CA SER A 16 -18.13 -35.94 -38.64
C SER A 16 -17.73 -34.46 -38.62
N ARG A 17 -16.91 -34.02 -39.58
CA ARG A 17 -16.51 -32.63 -39.82
C ARG A 17 -17.57 -31.93 -40.69
N THR A 18 -18.07 -30.79 -40.22
CA THR A 18 -18.83 -29.80 -41.00
C THR A 18 -17.86 -28.74 -41.53
N PRO A 19 -17.96 -28.30 -42.80
CA PRO A 19 -17.04 -27.30 -43.35
C PRO A 19 -17.50 -25.86 -43.05
N LEU A 20 -16.54 -25.01 -42.69
CA LEU A 20 -16.63 -23.54 -42.64
C LEU A 20 -16.43 -22.96 -44.06
N PRO A 21 -17.18 -21.94 -44.48
CA PRO A 21 -16.90 -21.22 -45.72
C PRO A 21 -15.79 -20.17 -45.53
N THR A 22 -14.90 -20.11 -46.53
CA THR A 22 -13.79 -19.16 -46.69
C THR A 22 -14.26 -17.94 -47.50
N PRO A 23 -13.71 -16.73 -47.30
CA PRO A 23 -14.32 -15.48 -47.77
C PRO A 23 -14.06 -15.15 -49.24
N ALA A 24 -15.01 -14.47 -49.87
CA ALA A 24 -14.88 -13.91 -51.20
C ALA A 24 -14.09 -12.59 -51.18
N LEU A 25 -13.02 -12.54 -51.99
CA LEU A 25 -12.37 -11.32 -52.42
C LEU A 25 -13.32 -10.49 -53.28
N THR A 26 -13.37 -9.17 -53.05
CA THR A 26 -13.86 -8.21 -54.04
C THR A 26 -12.78 -7.15 -54.27
N THR A 27 -12.27 -7.15 -55.49
CA THR A 27 -11.39 -6.15 -56.09
C THR A 27 -12.24 -5.02 -56.71
N GLN A 28 -11.60 -3.89 -57.04
CA GLN A 28 -12.07 -2.69 -57.79
C GLN A 28 -12.40 -1.48 -56.89
N ALA A 29 -12.09 -0.24 -57.22
CA ALA A 29 -11.38 0.35 -58.36
C ALA A 29 -10.80 1.71 -57.98
N THR A 30 -9.67 2.01 -58.60
CA THR A 30 -9.01 3.31 -58.71
C THR A 30 -9.94 4.31 -59.42
N THR A 31 -10.20 5.47 -58.84
CA THR A 31 -10.58 6.66 -59.61
C THR A 31 -9.70 7.84 -59.23
N ARG A 32 -9.17 8.43 -60.29
CA ARG A 32 -8.19 9.50 -60.36
C ARG A 32 -8.99 10.73 -60.80
N THR A 33 -9.06 11.78 -59.99
CA THR A 33 -9.43 13.11 -60.47
C THR A 33 -8.46 14.14 -59.92
N ARG A 34 -8.11 15.04 -60.83
CA ARG A 34 -7.00 15.98 -60.83
C ARG A 34 -7.66 17.35 -61.03
N ASN A 35 -7.13 18.37 -60.33
CA ASN A 35 -7.22 19.81 -60.66
C ASN A 35 -8.62 20.47 -60.53
N ASP A 36 -8.82 21.73 -60.13
CA ASP A 36 -8.02 22.96 -60.12
C ASP A 36 -8.62 24.03 -59.18
N CYS A 37 -7.76 24.97 -58.74
CA CYS A 37 -7.96 26.42 -58.51
C CYS A 37 -9.04 26.98 -57.55
N ALA A 38 -8.60 27.72 -56.51
CA ALA A 38 -8.73 29.20 -56.42
C ALA A 38 -8.21 29.75 -55.08
N GLU A 39 -7.28 30.71 -55.13
CA GLU A 39 -6.97 31.66 -54.05
C GLU A 39 -8.15 32.63 -53.82
N PRO A 40 -8.24 33.35 -52.67
CA PRO A 40 -7.68 34.70 -52.68
C PRO A 40 -7.08 35.23 -51.34
N HIS A 41 -6.07 36.08 -51.54
CA HIS A 41 -5.75 37.34 -50.87
C HIS A 41 -5.53 37.46 -49.35
N ALA A 42 -4.32 37.94 -49.04
CA ALA A 42 -3.89 38.60 -47.81
C ALA A 42 -4.65 39.93 -47.55
N PRO A 43 -4.45 40.52 -46.35
CA PRO A 43 -3.54 41.67 -46.35
C PRO A 43 -2.55 41.71 -45.19
N SER A 44 -1.46 42.40 -45.50
CA SER A 44 -0.34 42.89 -44.70
C SER A 44 -0.75 43.87 -43.59
N SER A 45 -0.06 43.82 -42.45
CA SER A 45 0.49 45.03 -41.81
C SER A 45 1.60 44.68 -40.81
N SER A 46 2.70 45.39 -40.98
CA SER A 46 3.98 45.41 -40.27
C SER A 46 3.97 46.23 -38.97
N ALA A 47 5.13 46.19 -38.28
CA ALA A 47 5.61 47.02 -37.16
C ALA A 47 5.23 46.50 -35.75
N ASP A 48 6.10 46.37 -34.75
CA ASP A 48 7.43 46.93 -34.51
C ASP A 48 8.28 46.02 -33.60
N ALA A 49 9.60 46.14 -33.77
CA ALA A 49 10.62 45.53 -32.94
C ALA A 49 10.75 46.24 -31.59
N ALA A 50 10.88 45.47 -30.51
CA ALA A 50 11.48 45.95 -29.26
C ALA A 50 12.37 44.85 -28.68
N VAL A 51 13.67 45.05 -28.91
CA VAL A 51 14.78 44.38 -28.25
C VAL A 51 14.76 44.74 -26.76
N CYS A 52 14.73 43.73 -25.90
CA CYS A 52 15.14 43.86 -24.50
C CYS A 52 16.08 42.71 -24.16
N ARG A 53 17.39 42.99 -24.32
CA ARG A 53 18.45 42.25 -23.62
C ARG A 53 18.40 42.67 -22.16
N GLY A 54 18.22 41.71 -21.26
CA GLY A 54 18.35 41.90 -19.82
C GLY A 54 18.81 40.59 -19.20
N GLY A 55 20.13 40.42 -19.11
CA GLY A 55 20.73 39.28 -18.43
C GLY A 55 20.46 39.34 -16.94
N LEU A 56 20.29 38.17 -16.33
CA LEU A 56 20.52 37.99 -14.90
C LEU A 56 20.87 36.53 -14.65
N GLU A 57 22.17 36.26 -14.72
CA GLU A 57 22.80 35.14 -14.04
C GLU A 57 22.55 35.28 -12.54
N ARG A 58 21.85 34.31 -11.94
CA ARG A 58 22.02 33.97 -10.52
C ARG A 58 21.97 32.47 -10.38
N GLY A 59 23.14 31.86 -10.35
CA GLY A 59 23.35 30.51 -9.86
C GLY A 59 23.00 30.45 -8.37
N TRP A 60 22.23 29.44 -7.98
CA TRP A 60 21.94 29.14 -6.58
C TRP A 60 22.82 27.97 -6.17
N SER A 61 23.95 28.28 -5.54
CA SER A 61 24.77 27.30 -4.81
C SER A 61 24.09 26.96 -3.49
N ILE A 62 23.76 25.69 -3.30
CA ILE A 62 23.29 25.14 -2.02
C ILE A 62 24.53 24.89 -1.16
N HIS A 63 24.83 25.81 -0.23
CA HIS A 63 25.76 25.51 0.86
C HIS A 63 25.03 24.85 2.04
N PRO A 64 25.61 23.80 2.66
CA PRO A 64 25.02 23.13 3.82
C PRO A 64 25.09 24.01 5.08
N ARG A 65 23.99 24.04 5.85
CA ARG A 65 23.92 24.70 7.16
C ARG A 65 24.93 24.06 8.14
N PRO A 66 25.69 24.86 8.92
CA PRO A 66 26.55 24.32 9.97
C PRO A 66 25.76 23.94 11.22
N ALA A 67 26.21 22.85 11.85
CA ALA A 67 25.75 22.34 13.13
C ALA A 67 25.95 23.37 14.25
N ARG A 68 24.91 23.61 15.05
CA ARG A 68 25.03 24.33 16.32
C ARG A 68 25.33 23.33 17.45
N HIS A 69 26.59 23.27 17.84
CA HIS A 69 26.98 22.94 19.20
C HIS A 69 26.71 24.15 20.11
N ALA A 70 26.10 23.92 21.27
CA ALA A 70 26.25 24.79 22.43
C ALA A 70 26.10 23.93 23.68
N ASP A 71 27.24 23.69 24.32
CA ASP A 71 27.37 23.07 25.62
C ASP A 71 27.78 24.13 26.64
N ALA A 72 27.28 23.96 27.86
CA ALA A 72 27.77 24.45 29.16
C ALA A 72 27.83 25.97 29.49
N GLY A 73 27.22 26.31 30.64
CA GLY A 73 27.52 27.53 31.40
C GLY A 73 26.63 27.73 32.62
N ARG A 74 27.02 27.17 33.78
CA ARG A 74 26.41 27.40 35.10
C ARG A 74 26.77 28.78 35.66
N SER A 75 25.85 29.43 36.39
CA SER A 75 26.21 30.12 37.65
C SER A 75 24.97 30.40 38.50
N ALA A 76 25.11 30.15 39.79
CA ALA A 76 24.13 30.30 40.84
C ALA A 76 23.99 31.76 41.31
N THR A 77 22.79 32.17 41.70
CA THR A 77 22.52 33.13 42.79
C THR A 77 21.12 32.87 43.36
N GLY A 78 21.03 32.81 44.69
CA GLY A 78 19.82 32.49 45.46
C GLY A 78 18.78 33.62 45.59
N PRO A 79 17.76 33.42 46.44
CA PRO A 79 16.44 34.06 46.33
C PRO A 79 16.19 35.18 47.35
N PRO A 80 14.99 35.81 47.31
CA PRO A 80 14.31 36.10 48.56
C PRO A 80 12.84 35.66 48.60
N ALA A 81 12.36 35.63 49.84
CA ALA A 81 11.15 35.05 50.38
C ALA A 81 9.84 35.76 50.02
N ALA A 82 8.72 35.03 50.12
CA ALA A 82 7.51 35.52 50.78
C ALA A 82 6.60 34.35 51.21
N ALA A 83 6.07 34.51 52.43
CA ALA A 83 5.34 33.53 53.21
C ALA A 83 3.89 33.31 52.74
N ARG A 84 3.31 32.16 53.10
CA ARG A 84 1.98 32.08 53.72
C ARG A 84 1.73 30.73 54.39
N THR A 85 1.02 30.84 55.50
CA THR A 85 0.86 29.94 56.65
C THR A 85 -0.38 29.03 56.56
N CYS A 86 -0.48 28.13 57.54
CA CYS A 86 -1.65 27.36 58.03
C CYS A 86 -1.77 25.94 57.43
N ARG A 87 -2.03 24.85 58.17
CA ARG A 87 -2.31 24.61 59.59
C ARG A 87 -2.11 23.11 59.85
N ALA A 88 -1.48 22.76 60.96
CA ALA A 88 -1.35 21.38 61.43
C ALA A 88 -2.58 20.99 62.30
N SER A 89 -2.97 19.72 62.24
CA SER A 89 -3.72 19.06 63.30
C SER A 89 -3.11 17.70 63.59
N ARG A 90 -2.76 17.53 64.87
CA ARG A 90 -2.14 16.37 65.52
C ARG A 90 -3.18 15.31 65.89
N GLY A 91 -2.69 14.08 66.11
CA GLY A 91 -3.27 13.03 66.96
C GLY A 91 -2.54 11.72 66.70
N ALA A 92 -1.49 11.35 67.47
CA ALA A 92 -1.56 10.51 68.68
C ALA A 92 -2.37 9.21 68.43
N GLY A 93 -1.82 8.00 68.45
CA GLY A 93 -0.84 7.40 69.37
C GLY A 93 -1.58 6.36 70.22
N GLY A 94 -1.18 5.07 70.20
CA GLY A 94 -1.78 4.08 71.11
C GLY A 94 -1.59 2.60 70.79
N HIS A 95 -0.54 2.01 71.38
CA HIS A 95 -0.31 0.64 71.88
C HIS A 95 -1.21 -0.56 71.49
N GLY A 96 -0.55 -1.56 70.89
CA GLY A 96 -0.40 -2.98 71.27
C GLY A 96 -1.46 -3.75 72.09
N ARG A 97 -1.75 -4.98 71.66
CA ARG A 97 -1.43 -6.25 72.36
C ARG A 97 -1.93 -7.48 71.58
N ALA A 98 -1.29 -8.59 71.88
CA ALA A 98 -1.42 -9.91 71.27
C ALA A 98 -2.56 -10.77 71.86
N ALA A 99 -2.75 -11.91 71.19
CA ALA A 99 -3.31 -13.19 71.62
C ALA A 99 -4.84 -13.40 71.53
N GLY A 100 -5.21 -14.55 70.96
CA GLY A 100 -6.53 -15.15 71.15
C GLY A 100 -7.05 -15.97 69.97
N VAL A 101 -6.61 -17.23 69.85
CA VAL A 101 -7.36 -18.27 69.11
C VAL A 101 -8.63 -18.60 69.90
N PRO A 102 -9.77 -18.84 69.23
CA PRO A 102 -10.51 -20.06 69.56
C PRO A 102 -11.04 -20.82 68.33
N ARG A 103 -11.05 -22.15 68.48
CA ARG A 103 -11.67 -23.12 67.59
C ARG A 103 -13.20 -23.07 67.70
N GLY A 104 -13.85 -23.14 66.53
CA GLY A 104 -14.95 -24.07 66.24
C GLY A 104 -16.38 -23.68 66.67
N ARG A 105 -17.31 -23.65 65.70
CA ARG A 105 -18.39 -24.66 65.56
C ARG A 105 -19.27 -24.37 64.34
N ARG A 106 -19.82 -25.48 63.85
CA ARG A 106 -20.71 -25.66 62.70
C ARG A 106 -22.00 -24.84 62.84
N GLY A 107 -22.52 -24.36 61.72
CA GLY A 107 -23.87 -23.82 61.63
C GLY A 107 -24.30 -23.63 60.18
N ALA A 108 -25.03 -24.62 59.66
CA ALA A 108 -25.65 -24.57 58.35
C ALA A 108 -26.62 -23.38 58.23
N ARG A 109 -26.50 -22.60 57.16
CA ARG A 109 -27.64 -21.89 56.55
C ARG A 109 -27.53 -21.97 55.03
N ARG A 110 -28.39 -22.85 54.50
CA ARG A 110 -28.88 -22.81 53.12
C ARG A 110 -29.72 -21.54 52.95
N GLY A 111 -29.65 -20.93 51.77
CA GLY A 111 -30.73 -20.06 51.29
C GLY A 111 -30.26 -18.85 50.49
N LEU A 112 -30.77 -18.77 49.27
CA LEU A 112 -30.95 -17.56 48.47
C LEU A 112 -29.76 -16.99 47.69
N TRP A 113 -29.22 -17.77 46.75
CA TRP A 113 -28.76 -17.24 45.45
C TRP A 113 -29.15 -18.24 44.35
N GLY A 114 -30.45 -18.26 44.05
CA GLY A 114 -31.02 -19.09 42.99
C GLY A 114 -32.16 -18.32 42.34
N ARG A 115 -31.82 -17.56 41.29
CA ARG A 115 -32.68 -17.14 40.16
C ARG A 115 -32.02 -15.98 39.40
N GLN A 116 -31.04 -16.27 38.52
CA GLN A 116 -30.84 -15.48 37.30
C GLN A 116 -29.88 -16.11 36.26
N LEU A 117 -29.90 -17.43 36.10
CA LEU A 117 -29.17 -18.12 35.03
C LEU A 117 -30.04 -19.24 34.45
N GLN A 118 -31.02 -18.86 33.62
CA GLN A 118 -31.72 -19.79 32.72
C GLN A 118 -32.50 -18.97 31.67
N LYS A 119 -31.77 -18.41 30.68
CA LYS A 119 -32.34 -18.04 29.38
C LYS A 119 -31.26 -17.72 28.33
N PHE A 120 -30.32 -18.63 28.10
CA PHE A 120 -29.45 -18.58 26.91
C PHE A 120 -29.13 -19.99 26.43
N GLU A 121 -30.17 -20.73 26.06
CA GLU A 121 -30.04 -21.83 25.10
C GLU A 121 -31.18 -21.70 24.09
N SER A 122 -30.87 -21.99 22.82
CA SER A 122 -31.69 -21.78 21.62
C SER A 122 -31.54 -20.41 20.94
N CYS A 123 -30.36 -20.20 20.35
CA CYS A 123 -30.25 -19.55 19.04
C CYS A 123 -29.33 -20.42 18.19
N ALA A 124 -29.93 -21.38 17.47
CA ALA A 124 -29.25 -22.04 16.36
C ALA A 124 -28.79 -20.93 15.39
N VAL A 125 -27.48 -20.73 15.29
CA VAL A 125 -26.86 -19.74 14.41
C VAL A 125 -27.15 -20.16 12.97
N LYS A 126 -28.16 -19.55 12.36
CA LYS A 126 -28.31 -19.58 10.90
C LYS A 126 -27.10 -18.84 10.32
N PRO A 127 -26.42 -19.40 9.29
CA PRO A 127 -25.35 -18.66 8.61
C PRO A 127 -25.94 -17.36 8.02
N PRO A 128 -25.23 -16.22 8.14
CA PRO A 128 -25.75 -14.95 7.66
C PRO A 128 -25.94 -15.01 6.14
N LYS A 129 -27.16 -14.68 5.70
CA LYS A 129 -27.46 -14.33 4.30
C LYS A 129 -26.48 -13.23 3.88
N ARG A 130 -25.77 -13.44 2.77
CA ARG A 130 -24.79 -12.50 2.19
C ARG A 130 -25.45 -11.14 1.93
N ALA A 131 -25.27 -10.21 2.86
CA ALA A 131 -25.50 -8.79 2.66
C ALA A 131 -24.34 -8.22 1.83
N GLY A 132 -24.60 -7.13 1.08
CA GLY A 132 -23.73 -6.54 0.06
C GLY A 132 -22.27 -6.40 0.49
N ALA A 133 -21.36 -6.48 -0.50
CA ALA A 133 -19.91 -6.51 -0.36
C ALA A 133 -19.39 -5.55 0.71
N ALA A 134 -19.31 -6.02 1.95
CA ALA A 134 -18.74 -5.29 3.06
C ALA A 134 -17.25 -5.21 2.78
N ALA A 135 -16.70 -4.00 2.78
CA ALA A 135 -15.27 -3.77 2.63
C ALA A 135 -14.49 -4.70 3.57
N ASP A 136 -13.44 -5.32 3.02
CA ASP A 136 -12.57 -6.26 3.72
C ASP A 136 -12.14 -5.68 5.09
N PRO A 137 -12.40 -6.40 6.20
CA PRO A 137 -12.09 -5.91 7.53
C PRO A 137 -10.57 -5.72 7.70
N LEU A 138 -10.15 -4.46 7.85
CA LEU A 138 -8.77 -4.07 8.15
C LEU A 138 -8.62 -3.69 9.63
N TYR A 139 -7.67 -4.33 10.31
CA TYR A 139 -7.26 -4.03 11.67
C TYR A 139 -5.86 -3.42 11.71
N PHE A 140 -5.61 -2.59 12.72
CA PHE A 140 -4.32 -2.00 13.00
C PHE A 140 -3.90 -2.41 14.41
N LEU A 141 -2.66 -2.84 14.54
CA LEU A 141 -2.05 -3.26 15.79
C LEU A 141 -0.81 -2.42 16.05
N ALA A 142 -0.76 -1.73 17.18
CA ALA A 142 0.43 -1.02 17.61
C ALA A 142 0.86 -1.46 19.00
N GLY A 143 2.17 -1.62 19.19
CA GLY A 143 2.71 -2.02 20.48
C GLY A 143 4.21 -1.79 20.54
N ARG A 144 4.72 -1.79 21.78
CA ARG A 144 6.14 -1.91 22.06
C ARG A 144 6.75 -3.15 21.40
N ALA A 145 7.80 -2.94 20.61
CA ALA A 145 8.50 -4.02 19.92
C ALA A 145 9.19 -5.01 20.89
N ASP A 146 9.49 -4.60 22.13
CA ASP A 146 10.15 -5.44 23.14
C ASP A 146 9.18 -6.24 24.04
N SER A 147 7.89 -6.21 23.75
CA SER A 147 6.86 -6.81 24.60
C SER A 147 6.41 -8.19 24.11
N GLU A 148 6.28 -9.13 25.05
CA GLU A 148 5.71 -10.46 24.80
C GLU A 148 4.24 -10.37 24.33
N ASP A 149 3.42 -9.51 24.95
CA ASP A 149 2.02 -9.32 24.53
C ASP A 149 1.87 -8.81 23.10
N PHE A 150 2.77 -7.93 22.65
CA PHE A 150 2.76 -7.44 21.28
C PHE A 150 3.22 -8.53 20.30
N ALA A 151 4.22 -9.33 20.65
CA ALA A 151 4.62 -10.50 19.86
C ALA A 151 3.48 -11.51 19.69
N ARG A 152 2.70 -11.76 20.75
CA ARG A 152 1.48 -12.59 20.69
C ARG A 152 0.43 -11.99 19.76
N ALA A 153 0.20 -10.68 19.85
CA ALA A 153 -0.78 -9.99 19.02
C ALA A 153 -0.38 -9.98 17.53
N GLU A 154 0.91 -9.77 17.23
CA GLU A 154 1.46 -9.86 15.87
C GLU A 154 1.30 -11.27 15.30
N HIS A 155 1.66 -12.30 16.06
CA HIS A 155 1.48 -13.69 15.62
C HIS A 155 0.00 -14.02 15.37
N LEU A 156 -0.90 -13.61 16.27
CA LEU A 156 -2.33 -13.78 16.07
C LEU A 156 -2.84 -13.07 14.82
N ALA A 157 -2.32 -11.88 14.52
CA ALA A 157 -2.65 -11.14 13.31
C ALA A 157 -2.18 -11.84 12.04
N GLU A 158 -0.97 -12.43 12.03
CA GLU A 158 -0.45 -13.24 10.92
C GLU A 158 -1.28 -14.51 10.70
N THR A 159 -1.60 -15.22 11.78
CA THR A 159 -2.46 -16.41 11.75
C THR A 159 -3.85 -16.05 11.22
N LEU A 160 -4.42 -14.93 11.67
CA LEU A 160 -5.72 -14.45 11.19
C LEU A 160 -5.71 -14.14 9.69
N MET A 161 -4.69 -13.44 9.18
CA MET A 161 -4.56 -13.13 7.74
C MET A 161 -4.38 -14.40 6.91
N THR A 162 -3.66 -15.39 7.44
CA THR A 162 -3.46 -16.69 6.77
C THR A 162 -4.75 -17.51 6.72
N ALA A 163 -5.49 -17.54 7.83
CA ALA A 163 -6.73 -18.31 7.94
C ALA A 163 -7.90 -17.66 7.20
N VAL A 164 -7.94 -16.33 7.10
CA VAL A 164 -9.04 -15.57 6.51
C VAL A 164 -8.50 -14.57 5.47
N PRO A 165 -8.43 -14.94 4.17
CA PRO A 165 -7.78 -14.14 3.13
C PRO A 165 -8.31 -12.72 2.92
N ASN A 166 -9.56 -12.46 3.34
CA ASN A 166 -10.21 -11.16 3.23
C ASN A 166 -10.01 -10.27 4.47
N VAL A 167 -9.33 -10.76 5.51
CA VAL A 167 -8.98 -9.96 6.68
C VAL A 167 -7.56 -9.44 6.49
N LYS A 168 -7.35 -8.15 6.73
CA LYS A 168 -6.03 -7.52 6.69
C LYS A 168 -5.65 -7.00 8.07
N CYS A 169 -4.38 -7.14 8.44
CA CYS A 169 -3.84 -6.59 9.68
C CYS A 169 -2.59 -5.77 9.36
N ARG A 170 -2.55 -4.51 9.84
CA ARG A 170 -1.36 -3.66 9.76
C ARG A 170 -0.68 -3.62 11.12
N VAL A 171 0.50 -4.22 11.19
CA VAL A 171 1.33 -4.26 12.41
C VAL A 171 2.25 -3.03 12.44
N ILE A 172 2.26 -2.32 13.56
CA ILE A 172 3.00 -1.08 13.78
C ILE A 172 3.86 -1.26 15.03
N PRO A 173 5.08 -1.83 14.87
CA PRO A 173 6.00 -1.97 15.99
C PRO A 173 6.57 -0.59 16.36
N VAL A 174 6.61 -0.30 17.66
CA VAL A 174 7.08 0.99 18.20
C VAL A 174 8.26 0.75 19.14
N LEU A 175 9.28 1.60 19.06
CA LEU A 175 10.42 1.53 19.96
C LEU A 175 9.96 1.75 21.41
N PRO A 176 10.48 1.00 22.41
CA PRO A 176 10.05 1.12 23.80
C PRO A 176 10.17 2.55 24.33
N GLU A 177 11.21 3.27 23.93
CA GLU A 177 11.49 4.65 24.36
C GLU A 177 10.52 5.66 23.72
N GLN A 178 9.87 5.29 22.62
CA GLN A 178 8.89 6.12 21.91
C GLN A 178 7.44 5.78 22.29
N TRP A 179 7.22 4.66 22.98
CA TRP A 179 5.90 4.11 23.23
C TRP A 179 4.99 5.05 24.01
N ASP A 180 5.48 5.65 25.11
CA ASP A 180 4.64 6.52 25.94
C ASP A 180 4.13 7.75 25.18
N LYS A 181 4.97 8.33 24.33
CA LYS A 181 4.58 9.46 23.48
C LYS A 181 3.62 9.02 22.38
N TYR A 182 3.90 7.88 21.75
CA TYR A 182 3.09 7.33 20.67
C TYR A 182 1.69 6.93 21.15
N SER A 183 1.63 6.14 22.22
CA SER A 183 0.38 5.65 22.83
C SER A 183 -0.48 6.80 23.35
N LYS A 184 0.07 7.80 24.04
CA LYS A 184 -0.70 8.99 24.47
C LYS A 184 -1.38 9.71 23.30
N LYS A 185 -0.64 9.92 22.20
CA LYS A 185 -1.19 10.55 20.99
C LYS A 185 -2.28 9.69 20.35
N LEU A 186 -2.05 8.37 20.26
CA LEU A 186 -2.99 7.43 19.66
C LEU A 186 -4.27 7.29 20.51
N CYS A 187 -4.13 7.11 21.83
CA CYS A 187 -5.21 7.05 22.79
C CYS A 187 -6.04 8.33 22.82
N GLY A 188 -5.41 9.51 22.73
CA GLY A 188 -6.11 10.78 22.60
C GLY A 188 -6.97 10.87 21.34
N ARG A 189 -6.55 10.23 20.25
CA ARG A 189 -7.32 10.15 18.99
C ARG A 189 -8.44 9.10 19.05
N LEU A 190 -8.19 7.96 19.69
CA LEU A 190 -9.17 6.86 19.79
C LEU A 190 -10.14 7.02 20.97
N GLY A 191 -9.90 7.98 21.87
CA GLY A 191 -10.71 8.18 23.07
C GLY A 191 -10.56 7.05 24.09
N CYS A 192 -9.38 6.42 24.19
CA CYS A 192 -9.15 5.28 25.06
C CYS A 192 -8.08 5.53 26.14
N ALA A 193 -8.05 4.67 27.16
CA ALA A 193 -6.98 4.70 28.16
C ALA A 193 -5.67 4.16 27.60
N LEU A 194 -4.55 4.50 28.24
CA LEU A 194 -3.24 3.93 27.90
C LEU A 194 -3.27 2.42 28.17
N GLN A 195 -3.21 1.65 27.09
CA GLN A 195 -3.17 0.19 27.11
C GLN A 195 -2.10 -0.28 26.13
N HIS A 196 -1.69 -1.54 26.25
CA HIS A 196 -0.67 -2.13 25.41
C HIS A 196 -0.92 -3.65 25.26
N PRO A 197 -0.80 -4.22 24.04
CA PRO A 197 -0.82 -3.52 22.74
C PRO A 197 -2.18 -2.81 22.50
N LEU A 198 -2.26 -1.96 21.48
CA LEU A 198 -3.51 -1.31 21.05
C LEU A 198 -3.96 -1.88 19.71
N VAL A 199 -5.22 -2.30 19.65
CA VAL A 199 -5.86 -2.83 18.44
C VAL A 199 -7.10 -2.01 18.09
N TRP A 200 -7.24 -1.63 16.82
CA TRP A 200 -8.40 -0.89 16.32
C TRP A 200 -8.72 -1.24 14.86
N SER A 201 -9.95 -0.99 14.41
CA SER A 201 -10.37 -1.20 13.02
C SER A 201 -10.08 0.01 12.12
N ALA A 202 -10.16 -0.18 10.80
CA ALA A 202 -10.05 0.91 9.83
C ALA A 202 -11.11 2.01 9.96
N THR A 203 -12.25 1.69 10.56
CA THR A 203 -13.28 2.68 10.92
C THR A 203 -12.91 3.52 12.14
N GLY A 204 -11.74 3.31 12.74
CA GLY A 204 -11.27 4.01 13.94
C GLY A 204 -11.87 3.48 15.24
N LYS A 205 -12.63 2.37 15.21
CA LYS A 205 -13.20 1.77 16.42
C LYS A 205 -12.13 0.99 17.18
N LEU A 206 -11.94 1.30 18.46
CA LEU A 206 -11.07 0.54 19.34
C LEU A 206 -11.61 -0.89 19.49
N VAL A 207 -10.73 -1.87 19.29
CA VAL A 207 -10.97 -3.27 19.67
C VAL A 207 -10.55 -3.45 21.12
N GLY A 208 -9.34 -3.02 21.48
CA GLY A 208 -8.84 -3.05 22.85
C GLY A 208 -7.38 -3.48 22.93
N ASN A 209 -7.06 -4.31 23.93
CA ASN A 209 -5.74 -4.87 24.17
C ASN A 209 -5.59 -6.29 23.56
N LEU A 210 -4.54 -7.04 23.94
CA LEU A 210 -4.31 -8.40 23.47
C LEU A 210 -5.48 -9.34 23.80
N THR A 211 -6.02 -9.29 25.01
CA THR A 211 -7.13 -10.14 25.46
C THR A 211 -8.38 -9.88 24.60
N ASP A 212 -8.73 -8.60 24.40
CA ASP A 212 -9.87 -8.21 23.58
C ASP A 212 -9.68 -8.67 22.11
N PHE A 213 -8.45 -8.65 21.60
CA PHE A 213 -8.15 -9.11 20.26
C PHE A 213 -8.27 -10.64 20.13
N ILE A 214 -7.78 -11.41 21.10
CA ILE A 214 -7.96 -12.87 21.15
C ILE A 214 -9.45 -13.23 21.17
N GLU A 215 -10.24 -12.59 22.05
CA GLU A 215 -11.67 -12.83 22.14
C GLU A 215 -12.38 -12.50 20.82
N LEU A 216 -12.01 -11.38 20.19
CA LEU A 216 -12.57 -11.01 18.89
C LEU A 216 -12.21 -12.02 17.81
N THR A 217 -10.97 -12.50 17.73
CA THR A 217 -10.56 -13.45 16.69
C THR A 217 -11.19 -14.82 16.88
N GLU A 218 -11.29 -15.28 18.11
CA GLU A 218 -11.93 -16.54 18.45
C GLU A 218 -13.43 -16.50 18.14
N LEU A 219 -14.13 -15.47 18.64
CA LEU A 219 -15.57 -15.35 18.48
C LEU A 219 -15.99 -15.10 17.03
N LYS A 220 -15.26 -14.25 16.31
CA LYS A 220 -15.66 -13.79 14.98
C LYS A 220 -15.11 -14.64 13.84
N TYR A 221 -13.89 -15.17 13.99
CA TYR A 221 -13.17 -15.87 12.92
C TYR A 221 -12.83 -17.32 13.26
N SER A 222 -13.13 -17.77 14.48
CA SER A 222 -12.73 -19.10 14.97
C SER A 222 -11.21 -19.32 14.88
N VAL A 223 -10.44 -18.24 15.08
CA VAL A 223 -8.97 -18.26 15.11
C VAL A 223 -8.53 -17.99 16.55
N THR A 224 -7.80 -18.95 17.11
CA THR A 224 -7.24 -18.87 18.47
C THR A 224 -5.72 -18.67 18.42
N LEU A 225 -5.17 -18.12 19.50
CA LEU A 225 -3.72 -18.09 19.70
C LEU A 225 -3.24 -19.51 20.00
N ASP A 226 -2.16 -19.94 19.35
CA ASP A 226 -1.60 -21.29 19.53
C ASP A 226 -1.17 -21.51 21.00
N PRO A 227 -1.84 -22.42 21.74
CA PRO A 227 -1.51 -22.70 23.14
C PRO A 227 -0.20 -23.49 23.30
N GLU A 228 0.36 -24.07 22.24
CA GLU A 228 1.59 -24.87 22.30
C GLU A 228 2.86 -24.01 22.30
N VAL A 229 2.75 -22.71 21.95
CA VAL A 229 3.89 -21.79 21.93
C VAL A 229 4.26 -21.37 23.35
N LYS A 230 5.38 -21.93 23.84
CA LYS A 230 5.94 -21.64 25.17
C LYS A 230 6.27 -20.16 25.38
N ASP A 231 6.16 -19.71 26.63
CA ASP A 231 6.47 -18.32 27.05
C ASP A 231 7.88 -17.87 26.67
N GLU A 232 8.89 -18.76 26.72
CA GLU A 232 10.25 -18.39 26.32
C GLU A 232 10.36 -18.04 24.82
N THR A 233 9.48 -18.58 23.99
CA THR A 233 9.43 -18.28 22.56
C THR A 233 8.94 -16.86 22.32
N TRP A 234 7.89 -16.42 23.02
CA TRP A 234 7.38 -15.05 22.92
C TRP A 234 8.42 -14.02 23.31
N ARG A 235 9.23 -14.30 24.34
CA ARG A 235 10.36 -13.46 24.74
C ARG A 235 11.43 -13.34 23.66
N LYS A 236 11.75 -14.45 22.97
CA LYS A 236 12.70 -14.46 21.86
C LYS A 236 12.17 -13.64 20.67
N ILE A 237 10.90 -13.79 20.34
CA ILE A 237 10.23 -13.02 19.27
C ILE A 237 10.25 -11.52 19.60
N ALA A 238 9.85 -11.13 20.81
CA ALA A 238 9.90 -9.73 21.24
C ALA A 238 11.32 -9.14 21.15
N LYS A 239 12.34 -9.91 21.53
CA LYS A 239 13.74 -9.47 21.37
C LYS A 239 14.14 -9.31 19.89
N ALA A 240 13.71 -10.22 19.02
CA ALA A 240 13.96 -10.15 17.59
C ALA A 240 13.25 -8.95 16.95
N ASN A 241 12.00 -8.69 17.34
CA ASN A 241 11.20 -7.55 16.88
C ASN A 241 11.87 -6.22 17.23
N LEU A 242 12.35 -6.07 18.46
CA LEU A 242 13.10 -4.89 18.88
C LEU A 242 14.38 -4.70 18.05
N ALA A 243 15.15 -5.77 17.84
CA ALA A 243 16.39 -5.71 17.05
C ALA A 243 16.11 -5.31 15.59
N ALA A 244 15.12 -5.94 14.96
CA ALA A 244 14.71 -5.63 13.60
C ALA A 244 14.20 -4.18 13.46
N LEU A 245 13.42 -3.70 14.43
CA LEU A 245 12.93 -2.32 14.42
C LEU A 245 14.07 -1.31 14.60
N ARG A 246 14.99 -1.54 15.55
CA ARG A 246 16.15 -0.66 15.76
C ARG A 246 17.02 -0.56 14.51
N LEU A 247 17.24 -1.70 13.85
CA LEU A 247 17.96 -1.75 12.58
C LEU A 247 17.25 -0.89 11.52
N LYS A 248 15.94 -1.07 11.32
CA LYS A 248 15.13 -0.26 10.39
C LYS A 248 15.20 1.24 10.69
N VAL A 249 15.12 1.63 11.96
CA VAL A 249 15.16 3.05 12.37
C VAL A 249 16.56 3.65 12.21
N SER A 250 17.61 2.87 12.43
CA SER A 250 19.00 3.33 12.25
C SER A 250 19.41 3.53 10.80
N GLY A 251 18.62 3.03 9.84
CA GLY A 251 19.00 2.99 8.42
C GLY A 251 20.16 2.04 8.12
N ALA A 252 20.67 1.30 9.11
CA ALA A 252 21.72 0.31 8.92
C ALA A 252 21.16 -0.90 8.17
N ARG A 253 21.84 -1.32 7.10
CA ARG A 253 21.49 -2.55 6.38
C ARG A 253 21.80 -3.75 7.29
N PRO A 254 20.93 -4.78 7.34
CA PRO A 254 21.29 -6.02 8.01
C PRO A 254 22.36 -6.74 7.21
N ASP A 255 23.53 -6.95 7.81
CA ASP A 255 24.44 -8.03 7.39
C ASP A 255 23.81 -9.36 7.80
N LEU A 256 22.89 -9.87 6.96
CA LEU A 256 22.28 -11.17 7.14
C LEU A 256 23.14 -12.24 6.47
N ALA A 257 23.91 -12.97 7.28
CA ALA A 257 24.36 -14.31 6.92
C ALA A 257 23.13 -15.25 6.84
N PRO A 258 22.97 -16.06 5.79
CA PRO A 258 21.77 -16.87 5.61
C PRO A 258 21.86 -18.19 6.39
N THR A 259 20.88 -18.45 7.25
CA THR A 259 20.65 -19.77 7.86
C THR A 259 19.28 -20.32 7.45
N GLY A 260 19.26 -21.17 6.41
CA GLY A 260 18.23 -22.19 6.07
C GLY A 260 16.82 -21.71 5.68
N SER A 261 16.01 -22.40 4.85
CA SER A 261 16.22 -23.46 3.86
C SER A 261 15.65 -22.94 2.52
N GLY A 262 16.55 -22.73 1.55
CA GLY A 262 16.28 -22.04 0.28
C GLY A 262 15.99 -22.95 -0.91
N GLY A 263 15.84 -24.27 -0.72
CA GLY A 263 15.79 -25.23 -1.82
C GLY A 263 14.57 -25.11 -2.72
N GLU A 264 13.37 -25.14 -2.14
CA GLU A 264 12.12 -25.16 -2.93
C GLU A 264 11.75 -23.77 -3.47
N ARG A 265 11.98 -22.73 -2.66
CA ARG A 265 11.87 -21.33 -3.12
C ARG A 265 12.96 -20.98 -4.14
N GLY A 266 14.14 -21.56 -4.03
CA GLY A 266 15.21 -21.42 -5.02
C GLY A 266 14.89 -22.12 -6.35
N ALA A 267 14.17 -23.24 -6.32
CA ALA A 267 13.80 -23.98 -7.54
C ALA A 267 12.76 -23.22 -8.38
N ALA A 268 11.67 -22.72 -7.78
CA ALA A 268 10.67 -21.92 -8.49
C ALA A 268 11.25 -20.60 -9.04
N VAL A 269 12.20 -20.02 -8.31
CA VAL A 269 12.92 -18.80 -8.71
C VAL A 269 13.92 -19.08 -9.81
N GLY A 270 14.65 -20.20 -9.70
CA GLY A 270 15.52 -20.69 -10.74
C GLY A 270 14.75 -20.94 -12.02
N GLU A 271 13.55 -21.52 -11.94
CA GLU A 271 12.68 -21.75 -13.09
C GLU A 271 12.17 -20.44 -13.72
N GLY A 272 11.73 -19.48 -12.91
CA GLY A 272 11.33 -18.15 -13.39
C GLY A 272 12.47 -17.37 -14.05
N LEU A 273 13.67 -17.40 -13.45
CA LEU A 273 14.88 -16.79 -14.01
C LEU A 273 15.33 -17.50 -15.29
N MET A 274 15.27 -18.83 -15.35
CA MET A 274 15.61 -19.62 -16.53
C MET A 274 14.61 -19.42 -17.67
N GLN A 275 13.30 -19.27 -17.37
CA GLN A 275 12.31 -18.89 -18.37
C GLN A 275 12.52 -17.46 -18.89
N GLY A 276 12.88 -16.52 -18.01
CA GLY A 276 13.27 -15.16 -18.41
C GLY A 276 14.54 -15.16 -19.27
N HIS A 277 15.53 -15.97 -18.91
CA HIS A 277 16.79 -16.14 -19.65
C HIS A 277 16.59 -16.85 -20.99
N LYS A 278 15.71 -17.86 -21.05
CA LYS A 278 15.30 -18.52 -22.30
C LYS A 278 14.61 -17.53 -23.24
N ARG A 279 13.69 -16.70 -22.73
CA ARG A 279 13.09 -15.59 -23.50
C ARG A 279 14.13 -14.54 -23.95
N TYR A 280 15.18 -14.32 -23.16
CA TYR A 280 16.32 -13.47 -23.52
C TYR A 280 17.14 -14.06 -24.68
N LEU A 281 17.42 -15.36 -24.65
CA LEU A 281 18.18 -16.06 -25.69
C LEU A 281 17.39 -16.27 -26.99
N GLU A 282 16.07 -16.48 -26.90
CA GLU A 282 15.20 -16.75 -28.05
C GLU A 282 14.72 -15.46 -28.76
N GLY A 283 14.75 -14.32 -28.07
CA GLY A 283 14.45 -13.02 -28.68
C GLY A 283 15.64 -12.52 -29.49
N LYS A 284 15.53 -12.44 -30.82
CA LYS A 284 16.53 -11.81 -31.70
C LYS A 284 16.98 -10.47 -31.08
N PRO A 285 18.27 -10.32 -30.69
CA PRO A 285 18.73 -9.11 -30.07
C PRO A 285 18.71 -7.99 -31.12
N GLY A 286 17.71 -7.10 -31.03
CA GLY A 286 17.92 -5.72 -31.43
C GLY A 286 19.14 -5.21 -30.67
N ALA A 287 20.02 -4.49 -31.36
CA ALA A 287 21.36 -4.12 -30.93
C ALA A 287 21.49 -3.88 -29.41
N PRO A 288 22.56 -4.39 -28.76
CA PRO A 288 22.77 -4.21 -27.34
C PRO A 288 22.74 -2.71 -27.03
N TYR A 289 21.73 -2.26 -26.28
CA TYR A 289 21.82 -0.99 -25.57
C TYR A 289 23.05 -1.10 -24.68
N ASN A 290 24.06 -0.26 -24.93
CA ASN A 290 25.33 -0.29 -24.21
C ASN A 290 25.07 -0.36 -22.70
N ALA A 291 25.60 -1.39 -22.05
CA ALA A 291 25.37 -1.74 -20.64
C ALA A 291 25.91 -0.71 -19.61
N ASN A 292 26.23 0.50 -20.06
CA ASN A 292 26.67 1.61 -19.23
C ASN A 292 25.54 2.65 -19.13
N GLY A 293 24.66 2.49 -18.14
CA GLY A 293 24.00 3.67 -17.54
C GLY A 293 22.49 3.81 -17.65
N LEU A 294 21.70 2.76 -17.97
CA LEU A 294 20.25 2.88 -17.79
C LEU A 294 19.91 2.85 -16.29
N CYS A 295 19.63 4.02 -15.72
CA CYS A 295 19.36 4.17 -14.29
C CYS A 295 17.88 3.96 -13.96
N ALA A 296 16.98 4.34 -14.87
CA ALA A 296 15.54 4.29 -14.61
C ALA A 296 14.68 4.11 -15.87
N ALA A 297 13.51 3.51 -15.70
CA ALA A 297 12.42 3.52 -16.67
C ALA A 297 11.33 4.46 -16.17
N VAL A 298 10.79 5.30 -17.05
CA VAL A 298 9.70 6.23 -16.70
C VAL A 298 8.47 5.84 -17.49
N LEU A 299 7.42 5.40 -16.79
CA LEU A 299 6.09 5.16 -17.34
C LEU A 299 5.28 6.44 -17.22
N THR A 300 4.78 6.95 -18.35
CA THR A 300 4.07 8.23 -18.36
C THR A 300 2.60 8.05 -18.64
N LEU A 301 1.75 8.38 -17.67
CA LEU A 301 0.29 8.38 -17.84
C LEU A 301 -0.10 9.70 -18.53
N GLY A 302 -0.02 9.70 -19.86
CA GLY A 302 -0.19 10.88 -20.69
C GLY A 302 1.13 11.51 -21.14
N LYS A 303 1.03 12.62 -21.87
CA LYS A 303 2.17 13.36 -22.39
C LYS A 303 2.83 14.17 -21.28
N LEU A 304 4.11 13.93 -21.02
CA LEU A 304 4.87 14.75 -20.09
C LEU A 304 5.20 16.12 -20.70
N PRO A 305 5.13 17.21 -19.91
CA PRO A 305 5.57 18.51 -20.36
C PRO A 305 7.10 18.58 -20.37
N ALA A 306 7.67 19.39 -21.28
CA ALA A 306 9.11 19.52 -21.47
C ALA A 306 9.94 19.76 -20.17
N PRO A 307 9.44 20.54 -19.18
CA PRO A 307 10.18 20.74 -17.92
C PRO A 307 10.42 19.47 -17.10
N VAL A 308 9.56 18.44 -17.21
CA VAL A 308 9.75 17.20 -16.44
C VAL A 308 11.01 16.47 -16.88
N TYR A 309 11.32 16.48 -18.18
CA TYR A 309 12.55 15.90 -18.70
C TYR A 309 13.79 16.58 -18.13
N GLN A 310 13.73 17.89 -17.87
CA GLN A 310 14.80 18.65 -17.23
C GLN A 310 14.89 18.36 -15.72
N MET A 311 13.75 18.11 -15.06
CA MET A 311 13.69 17.83 -13.62
C MET A 311 14.19 16.44 -13.22
N LEU A 312 14.18 15.47 -14.14
CA LEU A 312 14.67 14.12 -13.85
C LEU A 312 16.20 14.07 -13.64
N ASP A 313 16.92 15.19 -13.86
CA ASP A 313 18.36 15.41 -13.59
C ASP A 313 19.24 14.21 -13.96
N CYS A 314 18.91 13.61 -15.11
CA CYS A 314 19.54 12.40 -15.60
C CYS A 314 19.91 12.65 -17.06
N PRO A 315 21.12 12.29 -17.51
CA PRO A 315 21.47 12.44 -18.92
C PRO A 315 20.44 11.69 -19.79
N ASP A 316 20.06 12.27 -20.93
CA ASP A 316 19.01 11.75 -21.83
C ASP A 316 19.20 10.26 -22.21
N THR A 317 20.42 9.74 -22.10
CA THR A 317 20.79 8.35 -22.37
C THR A 317 20.49 7.36 -21.23
N ALA A 318 20.20 7.85 -20.02
CA ALA A 318 20.06 7.05 -18.80
C ALA A 318 18.61 6.81 -18.37
N VAL A 319 17.65 7.42 -19.07
CA VAL A 319 16.22 7.26 -18.81
C VAL A 319 15.50 6.84 -20.09
N VAL A 320 14.72 5.77 -20.02
CA VAL A 320 13.82 5.38 -21.11
C VAL A 320 12.39 5.71 -20.72
N VAL A 321 11.77 6.58 -21.51
CA VAL A 321 10.36 6.94 -21.35
C VAL A 321 9.49 5.97 -22.14
N VAL A 322 8.60 5.29 -21.43
CA VAL A 322 7.60 4.40 -22.00
C VAL A 322 6.24 5.10 -21.89
N PRO A 323 5.69 5.60 -23.01
CA PRO A 323 4.38 6.23 -22.99
C PRO A 323 3.31 5.18 -22.67
N CYS A 324 2.47 5.48 -21.71
CA CYS A 324 1.26 4.70 -21.44
C CYS A 324 0.10 5.31 -22.24
N GLY A 325 -0.87 4.47 -22.61
CA GLY A 325 -2.10 4.96 -23.21
C GLY A 325 -2.91 5.82 -22.23
N PRO A 326 -3.94 6.52 -22.71
CA PRO A 326 -4.88 7.25 -21.84
C PRO A 326 -5.60 6.33 -20.85
N MET A 327 -5.56 5.03 -21.12
CA MET A 327 -6.16 3.96 -20.32
C MET A 327 -5.28 3.46 -19.17
N GLY A 328 -4.08 4.03 -18.96
CA GLY A 328 -3.16 3.55 -17.94
C GLY A 328 -2.08 2.64 -18.51
N VAL A 329 -1.46 1.82 -17.66
CA VAL A 329 -0.41 0.88 -18.06
C VAL A 329 -1.05 -0.30 -18.78
N ASP A 330 -0.81 -0.42 -20.09
CA ASP A 330 -1.26 -1.56 -20.89
C ASP A 330 -0.19 -2.66 -21.01
N SER A 331 -0.57 -3.78 -21.62
CA SER A 331 0.33 -4.93 -21.81
C SER A 331 1.60 -4.57 -22.60
N ASN A 332 1.55 -3.59 -23.51
CA ASN A 332 2.72 -3.18 -24.29
C ASN A 332 3.67 -2.35 -23.44
N ALA A 333 3.15 -1.39 -22.66
CA ALA A 333 3.93 -0.60 -21.71
C ALA A 333 4.55 -1.50 -20.64
N ALA A 334 3.80 -2.47 -20.10
CA ALA A 334 4.32 -3.44 -19.14
C ALA A 334 5.44 -4.32 -19.72
N LYS A 335 5.30 -4.82 -20.95
CA LYS A 335 6.36 -5.59 -21.65
C LYS A 335 7.60 -4.73 -21.93
N ALA A 336 7.42 -3.45 -22.25
CA ALA A 336 8.53 -2.53 -22.41
C ALA A 336 9.27 -2.33 -21.07
N ALA A 337 8.52 -2.13 -19.97
CA ALA A 337 9.09 -2.05 -18.62
C ALA A 337 9.85 -3.33 -18.24
N GLU A 338 9.28 -4.51 -18.50
CA GLU A 338 9.96 -5.80 -18.31
C GLU A 338 11.26 -5.87 -19.09
N ALA A 339 11.25 -5.49 -20.38
CA ALA A 339 12.45 -5.51 -21.19
C ALA A 339 13.54 -4.58 -20.63
N LEU A 340 13.17 -3.40 -20.13
CA LEU A 340 14.11 -2.47 -19.49
C LEU A 340 14.69 -3.03 -18.18
N VAL A 341 13.88 -3.70 -17.37
CA VAL A 341 14.32 -4.28 -16.09
C VAL A 341 15.18 -5.54 -16.28
N PHE A 342 14.74 -6.46 -17.14
CA PHE A 342 15.38 -7.75 -17.31
C PHE A 342 16.50 -7.74 -18.35
N LYS A 343 16.35 -7.00 -19.46
CA LYS A 343 17.38 -6.88 -20.51
C LYS A 343 18.26 -5.66 -20.30
N GLY A 344 17.67 -4.52 -19.91
CA GLY A 344 18.39 -3.27 -19.68
C GLY A 344 19.02 -3.14 -18.29
N GLY A 345 18.73 -4.05 -17.36
CA GLY A 345 19.27 -4.01 -16.00
C GLY A 345 18.67 -2.92 -15.10
N CYS A 346 17.58 -2.28 -15.54
CA CYS A 346 16.91 -1.23 -14.77
C CYS A 346 16.40 -1.75 -13.41
N ARG A 347 16.58 -0.97 -12.34
CA ARG A 347 16.13 -1.31 -10.97
C ARG A 347 15.19 -0.28 -10.36
N SER A 348 14.91 0.80 -11.07
CA SER A 348 13.97 1.84 -10.66
C SER A 348 12.96 2.12 -11.76
N ILE A 349 11.68 2.09 -11.44
CA ILE A 349 10.59 2.52 -12.31
C ILE A 349 9.92 3.74 -11.68
N PHE A 350 9.78 4.82 -12.43
CA PHE A 350 8.94 5.95 -12.05
C PHE A 350 7.63 5.86 -12.82
N ILE A 351 6.50 5.94 -12.13
CA ILE A 351 5.18 6.07 -12.74
C ILE A 351 4.77 7.52 -12.54
N ILE A 352 4.78 8.29 -13.62
CA ILE A 352 4.51 9.73 -13.59
C ILE A 352 3.19 10.01 -14.27
N GLY A 353 2.22 10.51 -13.51
CA GLY A 353 1.01 11.10 -14.04
C GLY A 353 1.16 12.61 -14.22
N ASN A 354 0.45 13.16 -15.21
CA ASN A 354 0.31 14.60 -15.41
C ASN A 354 -1.18 14.97 -15.56
N HIS A 355 -1.53 16.23 -15.28
CA HIS A 355 -2.81 16.77 -15.70
C HIS A 355 -2.90 16.77 -17.22
N THR A 356 -3.93 16.11 -17.74
CA THR A 356 -4.28 16.16 -19.16
C THR A 356 -5.75 16.49 -19.31
N ASP A 357 -6.12 17.02 -20.48
CA ASP A 357 -7.52 17.31 -20.80
C ASP A 357 -8.36 16.02 -20.75
N GLU A 358 -7.78 14.87 -21.11
CA GLU A 358 -8.45 13.57 -21.00
C GLU A 358 -8.76 13.18 -19.56
N LEU A 359 -7.85 13.44 -18.60
CA LEU A 359 -8.11 13.18 -17.18
C LEU A 359 -9.25 14.08 -16.67
N ALA A 360 -9.25 15.35 -17.06
CA ALA A 360 -10.32 16.28 -16.67
C ALA A 360 -11.68 15.89 -17.25
N LEU A 361 -11.73 15.59 -18.55
CA LEU A 361 -12.94 15.11 -19.22
C LEU A 361 -13.44 13.79 -18.59
N SER A 362 -12.54 12.86 -18.30
CA SER A 362 -12.90 11.58 -17.67
C SER A 362 -13.43 11.76 -16.26
N LEU A 363 -12.86 12.68 -15.48
CA LEU A 363 -13.34 13.01 -14.15
C LEU A 363 -14.75 13.62 -14.23
N GLN A 364 -14.97 14.56 -15.15
CA GLN A 364 -16.28 15.18 -15.36
C GLN A 364 -17.32 14.16 -15.82
N SER A 365 -17.03 13.34 -16.84
CA SER A 365 -17.94 12.30 -17.35
C SER A 365 -18.26 11.25 -16.28
N THR A 366 -17.27 10.82 -15.49
CA THR A 366 -17.49 9.85 -14.41
C THR A 366 -18.31 10.45 -13.27
N THR A 367 -18.05 11.70 -12.90
CA THR A 367 -18.83 12.41 -11.87
C THR A 367 -20.27 12.61 -12.34
N ALA A 368 -20.46 12.97 -13.62
CA ALA A 368 -21.77 13.09 -14.24
C ALA A 368 -22.50 11.73 -14.22
N GLN A 369 -21.85 10.62 -14.61
CA GLN A 369 -22.44 9.28 -14.53
C GLN A 369 -22.86 8.89 -13.11
N LEU A 370 -22.04 9.20 -12.10
CA LEU A 370 -22.39 8.93 -10.71
C LEU A 370 -23.55 9.79 -10.22
N ALA A 371 -23.72 10.99 -10.77
CA ALA A 371 -24.83 11.89 -10.48
C ALA A 371 -26.12 11.54 -11.28
N SER A 372 -25.98 10.99 -12.49
CA SER A 372 -27.07 10.64 -13.39
C SER A 372 -27.00 9.15 -13.74
N ILE A 373 -27.74 8.33 -12.99
CA ILE A 373 -27.68 6.87 -13.06
C ILE A 373 -27.96 6.29 -14.47
N ASP A 374 -28.61 7.04 -15.37
CA ASP A 374 -29.19 6.46 -16.60
C ASP A 374 -28.77 7.12 -17.95
N ALA A 375 -27.83 8.07 -17.98
CA ALA A 375 -27.41 8.67 -19.26
C ALA A 375 -26.36 7.79 -19.99
N PRO A 376 -26.63 7.26 -21.20
CA PRO A 376 -25.68 6.42 -21.92
C PRO A 376 -24.50 7.25 -22.44
N LEU A 377 -23.27 6.91 -22.02
CA LEU A 377 -22.05 7.50 -22.58
C LEU A 377 -21.74 6.94 -23.99
N PRO A 378 -21.10 7.74 -24.87
CA PRO A 378 -20.52 7.24 -26.11
C PRO A 378 -19.62 6.02 -25.88
N ALA A 379 -19.56 5.10 -26.83
CA ALA A 379 -18.80 3.84 -26.68
C ALA A 379 -17.31 4.05 -26.33
N GLN A 380 -16.70 5.10 -26.88
CA GLN A 380 -15.31 5.45 -26.64
C GLN A 380 -15.08 5.98 -25.21
N GLU A 381 -16.00 6.80 -24.70
CA GLU A 381 -15.95 7.30 -23.32
C GLU A 381 -16.26 6.20 -22.29
N ARG A 382 -17.14 5.25 -22.63
CA ARG A 382 -17.45 4.12 -21.73
C ARG A 382 -16.22 3.30 -21.37
N ALA A 383 -15.34 3.02 -22.32
CA ALA A 383 -14.13 2.25 -22.04
C ALA A 383 -13.19 3.02 -21.09
N LEU A 384 -12.98 4.31 -21.39
CA LEU A 384 -12.14 5.20 -20.59
C LEU A 384 -12.68 5.37 -19.16
N VAL A 385 -13.95 5.71 -19.04
CA VAL A 385 -14.63 5.85 -17.74
C VAL A 385 -14.63 4.54 -16.97
N ALA A 386 -14.91 3.40 -17.60
CA ALA A 386 -14.88 2.10 -16.91
C ALA A 386 -13.51 1.78 -16.30
N ARG A 387 -12.43 2.20 -16.96
CA ARG A 387 -11.07 1.95 -16.46
C ARG A 387 -10.63 2.97 -15.41
N MET A 388 -11.07 4.22 -15.51
CA MET A 388 -10.78 5.25 -14.51
C MET A 388 -11.71 5.21 -13.30
N MET A 389 -12.85 4.52 -13.41
CA MET A 389 -13.86 4.40 -12.36
C MET A 389 -13.28 3.98 -11.00
N PRO A 390 -12.37 2.98 -10.89
CA PRO A 390 -11.80 2.61 -9.60
C PRO A 390 -11.02 3.75 -8.92
N ALA A 391 -10.17 4.45 -9.68
CA ALA A 391 -9.41 5.61 -9.19
C ALA A 391 -10.35 6.75 -8.77
N ILE A 392 -11.32 7.09 -9.63
CA ILE A 392 -12.26 8.18 -9.37
C ILE A 392 -13.17 7.85 -8.18
N ALA A 393 -13.65 6.61 -8.06
CA ALA A 393 -14.47 6.18 -6.93
C ALA A 393 -13.71 6.27 -5.60
N ARG A 394 -12.42 5.88 -5.57
CA ARG A 394 -11.58 6.05 -4.37
C ARG A 394 -11.32 7.52 -4.06
N MET A 395 -11.03 8.33 -5.06
CA MET A 395 -10.88 9.78 -4.90
C MET A 395 -12.15 10.38 -4.29
N LEU A 396 -13.33 10.08 -4.84
CA LEU A 396 -14.60 10.60 -4.33
C LEU A 396 -14.91 10.12 -2.91
N ALA A 397 -14.42 8.94 -2.52
CA ALA A 397 -14.58 8.44 -1.15
C ALA A 397 -13.72 9.19 -0.11
N VAL A 398 -12.60 9.79 -0.54
CA VAL A 398 -11.68 10.52 0.35
C VAL A 398 -11.78 12.04 0.21
N ALA A 399 -12.28 12.54 -0.92
CA ALA A 399 -12.38 13.96 -1.21
C ALA A 399 -13.43 14.64 -0.31
N PRO A 400 -13.07 15.72 0.42
CA PRO A 400 -14.05 16.51 1.15
C PRO A 400 -15.12 17.08 0.21
N PRO A 401 -16.38 17.26 0.65
CA PRO A 401 -17.42 17.87 -0.18
C PRO A 401 -17.05 19.31 -0.60
N SER A 402 -16.25 20.01 0.22
CA SER A 402 -15.75 21.37 -0.03
C SER A 402 -14.48 21.42 -0.90
N CYS A 403 -14.00 20.28 -1.41
CA CYS A 403 -12.79 20.18 -2.23
C CYS A 403 -12.98 20.92 -3.55
N SER A 404 -12.02 21.78 -3.92
CA SER A 404 -12.04 22.53 -5.18
C SER A 404 -11.93 21.59 -6.38
N GLU A 405 -12.30 22.04 -7.59
CA GLU A 405 -12.17 21.21 -8.80
C GLU A 405 -10.70 20.86 -9.09
N GLU A 406 -9.78 21.80 -8.87
CA GLU A 406 -8.33 21.59 -9.02
C GLU A 406 -7.79 20.55 -8.03
N ASP A 407 -8.22 20.62 -6.77
CA ASP A 407 -7.85 19.63 -5.76
C ASP A 407 -8.42 18.24 -6.10
N ARG A 408 -9.65 18.17 -6.61
CA ARG A 408 -10.25 16.90 -7.08
C ARG A 408 -9.49 16.31 -8.25
N LEU A 409 -9.06 17.13 -9.21
CA LEU A 409 -8.22 16.71 -10.32
C LEU A 409 -6.87 16.19 -9.83
N THR A 410 -6.27 16.87 -8.85
CA THR A 410 -5.00 16.45 -8.24
C THR A 410 -5.15 15.10 -7.53
N LEU A 411 -6.19 14.93 -6.71
CA LEU A 411 -6.47 13.64 -6.04
C LEU A 411 -6.80 12.53 -7.05
N ALA A 412 -7.52 12.85 -8.12
CA ALA A 412 -7.82 11.89 -9.18
C ALA A 412 -6.54 11.46 -9.91
N LEU A 413 -5.63 12.41 -10.17
CA LEU A 413 -4.32 12.13 -10.75
C LEU A 413 -3.50 11.20 -9.84
N GLU A 414 -3.46 11.46 -8.53
CA GLU A 414 -2.74 10.61 -7.59
C GLU A 414 -3.29 9.18 -7.57
N GLU A 415 -4.62 9.03 -7.48
CA GLU A 415 -5.28 7.72 -7.52
C GLU A 415 -5.06 7.01 -8.85
N TRP A 416 -4.99 7.76 -9.96
CA TRP A 416 -4.69 7.20 -11.27
C TRP A 416 -3.25 6.68 -11.37
N VAL A 417 -2.28 7.38 -10.77
CA VAL A 417 -0.91 6.89 -10.67
C VAL A 417 -0.83 5.63 -9.80
N ARG A 418 -1.62 5.55 -8.72
CA ARG A 418 -1.73 4.32 -7.89
C ARG A 418 -2.30 3.15 -8.70
N GLU A 419 -3.37 3.36 -9.47
CA GLU A 419 -3.89 2.35 -10.41
C GLU A 419 -2.86 1.94 -11.46
N GLY A 420 -2.08 2.89 -12.00
CA GLY A 420 -1.03 2.58 -12.97
C GLY A 420 0.00 1.58 -12.43
N GLN A 421 0.32 1.64 -11.13
CA GLN A 421 1.18 0.64 -10.49
C GLN A 421 0.50 -0.73 -10.38
N ASP A 422 -0.76 -0.76 -9.99
CA ASP A 422 -1.53 -2.00 -9.86
C ASP A 422 -1.70 -2.68 -11.22
N ASP A 423 -1.98 -1.90 -12.27
CA ASP A 423 -2.01 -2.35 -13.66
C ASP A 423 -0.65 -2.88 -14.11
N LEU A 424 0.46 -2.20 -13.80
CA LEU A 424 1.82 -2.68 -14.11
C LEU A 424 2.07 -4.07 -13.52
N PHE A 425 1.71 -4.28 -12.26
CA PHE A 425 1.92 -5.55 -11.56
C PHE A 425 0.96 -6.65 -12.00
N LYS A 426 -0.26 -6.27 -12.40
CA LYS A 426 -1.23 -7.20 -12.97
C LYS A 426 -0.79 -7.68 -14.36
N GLU A 427 -0.31 -6.78 -15.20
CA GLU A 427 0.17 -7.09 -16.55
C GLU A 427 1.55 -7.78 -16.52
N SER A 428 2.35 -7.55 -15.47
CA SER A 428 3.65 -8.17 -15.25
C SER A 428 3.79 -8.78 -13.85
N PRO A 429 3.43 -10.07 -13.68
CA PRO A 429 3.70 -10.80 -12.45
C PRO A 429 5.20 -10.86 -12.10
N ALA A 430 6.08 -10.83 -13.10
CA ALA A 430 7.52 -10.87 -12.91
C ALA A 430 8.05 -9.58 -12.25
N LEU A 431 7.57 -8.40 -12.67
CA LEU A 431 7.91 -7.13 -12.02
C LEU A 431 7.32 -7.05 -10.61
N SER A 432 6.09 -7.55 -10.42
CA SER A 432 5.45 -7.64 -9.11
C SER A 432 6.28 -8.46 -8.12
N GLU A 433 6.72 -9.66 -8.52
CA GLU A 433 7.56 -10.50 -7.67
C GLU A 433 8.93 -9.86 -7.37
N LEU A 434 9.54 -9.21 -8.36
CA LEU A 434 10.81 -8.50 -8.17
C LEU A 434 10.67 -7.33 -7.19
N TYR A 435 9.57 -6.58 -7.26
CA TYR A 435 9.23 -5.50 -6.32
C TYR A 435 9.03 -6.03 -4.90
N MET A 436 8.26 -7.11 -4.72
CA MET A 436 8.02 -7.73 -3.41
C MET A 436 9.31 -8.24 -2.74
N ARG A 437 10.31 -8.61 -3.54
CA ARG A 437 11.65 -9.01 -3.08
C ARG A 437 12.61 -7.85 -2.88
N GLN A 438 12.15 -6.61 -3.03
CA GLN A 438 12.97 -5.39 -2.96
C GLN A 438 14.08 -5.35 -4.03
N GLY A 439 13.91 -6.11 -5.12
CA GLY A 439 14.80 -6.10 -6.28
C GLY A 439 14.44 -5.05 -7.33
N LEU A 440 13.30 -4.37 -7.16
CA LEU A 440 12.79 -3.31 -8.01
C LEU A 440 12.25 -2.20 -7.13
N HIS A 441 12.67 -0.96 -7.36
CA HIS A 441 12.08 0.23 -6.77
C HIS A 441 11.02 0.78 -7.70
N VAL A 442 9.82 1.05 -7.20
CA VAL A 442 8.76 1.73 -7.96
C VAL A 442 8.38 3.01 -7.22
N THR A 443 8.62 4.15 -7.87
CA THR A 443 8.27 5.47 -7.37
C THR A 443 7.05 5.98 -8.11
N ARG A 444 6.07 6.48 -7.37
CA ARG A 444 4.86 7.09 -7.93
C ARG A 444 4.96 8.59 -7.83
N CYS A 445 4.73 9.29 -8.93
CA CYS A 445 4.77 10.74 -8.95
C CYS A 445 3.57 11.34 -9.68
N ALA A 446 3.07 12.46 -9.16
CA ALA A 446 2.16 13.36 -9.86
C ALA A 446 2.91 14.63 -10.26
N PHE A 447 2.76 15.05 -11.51
CA PHE A 447 3.23 16.34 -11.97
C PHE A 447 2.05 17.32 -12.04
N HIS A 448 2.08 18.35 -11.21
CA HIS A 448 1.08 19.42 -11.18
C HIS A 448 1.71 20.71 -10.64
N GLY A 449 1.15 21.87 -11.00
CA GLY A 449 1.69 23.17 -10.55
C GLY A 449 3.16 23.43 -10.93
N GLY A 450 3.66 22.80 -12.00
CA GLY A 450 5.06 22.90 -12.42
C GLY A 450 6.04 22.15 -11.52
N ARG A 451 5.56 21.23 -10.68
CA ARG A 451 6.38 20.46 -9.74
C ARG A 451 6.02 18.98 -9.79
N LEU A 452 7.02 18.15 -9.51
CA LEU A 452 6.87 16.70 -9.38
C LEU A 452 6.73 16.36 -7.89
N HIS A 453 5.64 15.68 -7.54
CA HIS A 453 5.29 15.29 -6.18
C HIS A 453 5.29 13.76 -6.06
N GLU A 454 5.98 13.21 -5.06
CA GLU A 454 5.94 11.78 -4.75
C GLU A 454 4.69 11.44 -3.93
N ILE A 455 4.04 10.31 -4.25
CA ILE A 455 2.69 9.90 -3.79
C ILE A 455 2.69 8.76 -2.78
#